data_AF-A0A3D5GG89-F1
#
_entry.id   AF-A0A3D5GG89-F1
#
_cell.length_a   1.000
_cell.length_b   1.000
_cell.length_c   1.000
_cell.angle_alpha   90.00
_cell.angle_beta   90.00
_cell.angle_gamma   90.00
#
_symmetry.space_group_name_H-M   'P 1'
#
loop_
_entity.id
_entity.type
_entity.pdbx_description
1 polymer ?
#
loop_
_entity_poly.entity_id
_entity_poly.type
_entity_poly.pdbx_seq_one_letter_code
_entity_poly.pdbx_strand_id
1 'polypeptide(L)'
;DDRALDSATASGKKVVAIAEAALIDAGFEIVKSPTVRRDLGLQFPFLVTDPALGRLWHVEVAGGFTNARPGMRRADVLWRTLGRAHVLAASQAANSSRLLVMTPRIPRAGAEGDRALRAVGGRGVFDVLELFDPMAMERLRQYAESAPDRPIPGFWTVDEVEALFA
;
A
#
# COMPACT_ATOMS: atom_id res chain seq x y z
N ASP A 1 5.94 3.35 -14.82
CA ASP A 1 5.92 3.45 -16.30
C ASP A 1 4.47 3.48 -16.82
N ASP A 2 4.14 4.39 -17.74
CA ASP A 2 2.82 4.52 -18.39
C ASP A 2 2.55 3.36 -19.36
N ARG A 3 3.58 2.82 -20.02
CA ARG A 3 3.42 1.68 -20.95
C ARG A 3 2.94 0.41 -20.27
N ALA A 4 3.44 0.14 -19.05
CA ALA A 4 3.03 -1.03 -18.27
C ALA A 4 1.57 -0.93 -17.80
N LEU A 5 1.11 0.28 -17.47
CA LEU A 5 -0.28 0.54 -17.10
C LEU A 5 -1.23 0.37 -18.30
N ASP A 6 -0.82 0.86 -19.47
CA ASP A 6 -1.57 0.70 -20.72
C ASP A 6 -1.67 -0.78 -21.11
N SER A 7 -0.57 -1.53 -20.97
CA SER A 7 -0.55 -2.98 -21.19
C SER A 7 -1.46 -3.72 -20.20
N ALA A 8 -1.41 -3.38 -18.91
CA ALA A 8 -2.30 -3.98 -17.91
C ALA A 8 -3.77 -3.74 -18.23
N THR A 9 -4.11 -2.51 -18.64
CA THR A 9 -5.46 -2.13 -19.09
C THR A 9 -5.88 -2.92 -20.32
N ALA A 10 -5.01 -3.03 -21.33
CA ALA A 10 -5.28 -3.79 -22.55
C ALA A 10 -5.41 -5.31 -22.29
N SER A 11 -4.66 -5.85 -21.32
CA SER A 11 -4.71 -7.27 -20.95
C SER A 11 -5.94 -7.67 -20.14
N GLY A 12 -6.72 -6.70 -19.63
CA GLY A 12 -7.87 -6.96 -18.77
C GLY A 12 -7.53 -7.53 -17.38
N LYS A 13 -6.24 -7.61 -17.02
CA LYS A 13 -5.80 -8.08 -15.70
C LYS A 13 -6.39 -7.18 -14.60
N LYS A 14 -6.95 -7.79 -13.55
CA LYS A 14 -7.45 -7.04 -12.40
C LYS A 14 -6.27 -6.55 -11.56
N VAL A 15 -6.34 -5.30 -11.08
CA VAL A 15 -5.30 -4.70 -10.21
C VAL A 15 -4.95 -5.60 -9.02
N VAL A 16 -5.97 -6.23 -8.42
CA VAL A 16 -5.81 -7.16 -7.29
C VAL A 16 -4.93 -8.36 -7.65
N ALA A 17 -5.08 -8.95 -8.84
CA ALA A 17 -4.24 -10.07 -9.27
C ALA A 17 -2.79 -9.65 -9.56
N ILE A 18 -2.58 -8.42 -10.02
CA ILE A 18 -1.22 -7.86 -10.19
C ILE A 18 -0.56 -7.60 -8.85
N ALA A 19 -1.31 -7.07 -7.88
CA ALA A 19 -0.81 -6.87 -6.52
C ALA A 19 -0.47 -8.21 -5.85
N GLU A 20 -1.31 -9.25 -6.02
CA GLU A 20 -1.04 -10.60 -5.53
C GLU A 20 0.27 -11.17 -6.08
N ALA A 21 0.46 -11.09 -7.40
CA ALA A 21 1.70 -11.52 -8.05
C ALA A 21 2.91 -10.74 -7.50
N ALA A 22 2.79 -9.41 -7.38
CA ALA A 22 3.88 -8.58 -6.83
C ALA A 22 4.23 -8.92 -5.38
N LEU A 23 3.24 -9.28 -4.55
CA LEU A 23 3.49 -9.74 -3.17
C LEU A 23 4.24 -11.07 -3.14
N ILE A 24 3.81 -12.03 -3.96
CA ILE A 24 4.45 -13.36 -4.07
C ILE A 24 5.87 -13.22 -4.62
N ASP A 25 6.06 -12.45 -5.69
CA ASP A 25 7.37 -12.21 -6.32
C ASP A 25 8.33 -11.47 -5.37
N ALA A 26 7.81 -10.61 -4.50
CA ALA A 26 8.59 -9.95 -3.46
C ALA A 26 9.00 -10.89 -2.32
N GLY A 27 8.36 -12.05 -2.18
CA GLY A 27 8.65 -13.05 -1.15
C GLY A 27 7.69 -13.07 0.05
N PHE A 28 6.56 -12.35 -0.01
CA PHE A 28 5.51 -12.46 1.01
C PHE A 28 4.71 -13.77 0.84
N GLU A 29 4.28 -14.35 1.96
CA GLU A 29 3.29 -15.42 1.97
C GLU A 29 1.88 -14.86 2.18
N ILE A 30 0.91 -15.27 1.35
CA ILE A 30 -0.49 -14.89 1.50
C ILE A 30 -1.14 -15.71 2.61
N VAL A 31 -1.45 -15.06 3.74
CA VAL A 31 -2.11 -15.70 4.89
C VAL A 31 -3.63 -15.78 4.69
N LYS A 32 -4.25 -14.72 4.16
CA LYS A 32 -5.69 -14.65 3.84
C LYS A 32 -5.95 -13.80 2.61
N SER A 33 -6.89 -14.23 1.77
CA SER A 33 -7.39 -13.49 0.60
C SER A 33 -8.88 -13.81 0.35
N PRO A 34 -9.83 -12.94 0.74
CA PRO A 34 -9.68 -11.70 1.49
C PRO A 34 -9.49 -11.91 3.00
N THR A 35 -9.03 -10.87 3.71
CA THR A 35 -9.02 -10.82 5.18
C THR A 35 -10.12 -9.88 5.69
N VAL A 36 -10.89 -10.35 6.68
CA VAL A 36 -12.01 -9.59 7.26
C VAL A 36 -11.72 -9.29 8.73
N ARG A 37 -11.73 -8.01 9.10
CA ARG A 37 -11.69 -7.49 10.46
C ARG A 37 -13.10 -7.09 10.88
N ARG A 38 -13.90 -8.10 11.26
CA ARG A 38 -15.33 -7.93 11.61
C ARG A 38 -15.52 -6.97 12.78
N ASP A 39 -14.59 -7.01 13.74
CA ASP A 39 -14.52 -6.11 14.89
C ASP A 39 -14.42 -4.62 14.50
N LEU A 40 -13.93 -4.33 13.29
CA LEU A 40 -13.77 -2.97 12.75
C LEU A 40 -14.67 -2.68 11.55
N GLY A 41 -15.45 -3.66 11.08
CA GLY A 41 -16.17 -3.55 9.82
C GLY A 41 -15.26 -3.36 8.59
N LEU A 42 -14.01 -3.84 8.63
CA LEU A 42 -13.05 -3.71 7.53
C LEU A 42 -12.84 -5.03 6.79
N GLN A 43 -12.62 -4.96 5.48
CA GLN A 43 -12.13 -6.06 4.67
C GLN A 43 -10.98 -5.58 3.81
N PHE A 44 -9.83 -6.24 3.88
CA PHE A 44 -8.68 -5.97 3.02
C PHE A 44 -8.51 -7.10 1.99
N PRO A 45 -8.05 -6.79 0.76
CA PRO A 45 -7.76 -7.80 -0.25
C PRO A 45 -6.82 -8.90 0.25
N PHE A 46 -5.78 -8.55 1.02
CA PHE A 46 -4.83 -9.54 1.52
C PHE A 46 -4.43 -9.27 2.97
N LEU A 47 -4.16 -10.36 3.69
CA LEU A 47 -3.26 -10.40 4.84
C LEU A 47 -2.05 -11.23 4.40
N VAL A 48 -0.86 -10.68 4.54
CA VAL A 48 0.39 -11.38 4.19
C VAL A 48 1.33 -11.45 5.38
N THR A 49 2.30 -12.34 5.33
CA THR A 49 3.37 -12.43 6.32
C THR A 49 4.74 -12.38 5.64
N ASP A 50 5.68 -11.68 6.26
CA ASP A 50 7.09 -11.76 5.85
C ASP A 50 7.72 -13.07 6.36
N PRO A 51 8.63 -13.70 5.59
CA PRO A 51 9.36 -14.88 6.03
C PRO A 51 10.45 -14.58 7.07
N ALA A 52 10.89 -13.33 7.20
CA ALA A 52 12.03 -12.95 8.02
C ALA A 52 11.73 -13.04 9.53
N LEU A 53 10.60 -12.45 9.94
CA LEU A 53 10.16 -12.31 11.34
C LEU A 53 8.72 -12.81 11.55
N GLY A 54 8.00 -13.19 10.49
CA GLY A 54 6.62 -13.65 10.59
C GLY A 54 5.63 -12.55 10.95
N ARG A 55 5.93 -11.28 10.61
CA ARG A 55 5.02 -10.17 10.94
C ARG A 55 3.85 -10.15 9.96
N LEU A 56 2.69 -9.79 10.47
CA LEU A 56 1.48 -9.65 9.66
C LEU A 56 1.38 -8.25 9.04
N TRP A 57 1.06 -8.22 7.76
CA TRP A 57 0.87 -7.02 6.96
C TRP A 57 -0.51 -7.04 6.33
N HIS A 58 -1.31 -6.03 6.62
CA HIS A 58 -2.54 -5.80 5.87
C HIS A 58 -2.16 -5.15 4.53
N VAL A 59 -2.81 -5.56 3.45
CA VAL A 59 -2.60 -4.96 2.14
C VAL A 59 -3.89 -4.36 1.62
N GLU A 60 -3.85 -3.07 1.32
CA GLU A 60 -4.90 -2.39 0.59
C GLU A 60 -4.51 -2.24 -0.88
N VAL A 61 -5.37 -2.71 -1.79
CA VAL A 61 -5.20 -2.48 -3.23
C VAL A 61 -6.14 -1.34 -3.66
N ALA A 62 -5.59 -0.14 -3.74
CA ALA A 62 -6.36 1.08 -3.92
C ALA A 62 -6.59 1.43 -5.40
N GLY A 63 -7.84 1.28 -5.85
CA GLY A 63 -8.32 1.74 -7.14
C GLY A 63 -8.20 0.72 -8.28
N GLY A 64 -8.57 1.17 -9.47
CA GLY A 64 -8.62 0.36 -10.70
C GLY A 64 -7.72 0.93 -11.81
N PHE A 65 -7.55 0.16 -12.88
CA PHE A 65 -7.06 0.67 -14.17
C PHE A 65 -8.19 1.47 -14.84
N THR A 66 -8.01 2.76 -15.05
CA THR A 66 -8.94 3.60 -15.82
C THR A 66 -8.17 4.63 -16.64
N ASN A 67 -8.68 4.99 -17.82
CA ASN A 67 -7.98 5.86 -18.76
C ASN A 67 -7.85 7.33 -18.30
N ALA A 68 -8.73 7.82 -17.41
CA ALA A 68 -8.71 9.22 -16.98
C ALA A 68 -7.89 9.47 -15.71
N ARG A 69 -8.12 8.66 -14.67
CA ARG A 69 -7.47 8.81 -13.35
C ARG A 69 -7.29 7.42 -12.71
N PRO A 70 -6.20 6.71 -13.02
CA PRO A 70 -5.93 5.41 -12.41
C PRO A 70 -5.63 5.53 -10.90
N GLY A 71 -5.95 4.48 -10.16
CA GLY A 71 -5.55 4.33 -8.76
C GLY A 71 -6.04 5.45 -7.83
N MET A 72 -5.15 5.92 -6.96
CA MET A 72 -5.42 6.95 -5.95
C MET A 72 -5.41 8.39 -6.49
N ARG A 73 -5.26 8.60 -7.80
CA ARG A 73 -5.55 9.91 -8.41
C ARG A 73 -7.05 10.27 -8.39
N ARG A 74 -7.89 9.30 -8.03
CA ARG A 74 -9.31 9.47 -7.74
C ARG A 74 -9.53 9.81 -6.27
N ALA A 75 -10.15 10.95 -6.00
CA ALA A 75 -10.38 11.45 -4.65
C ALA A 75 -11.23 10.47 -3.79
N ASP A 76 -12.26 9.86 -4.37
CA ASP A 76 -13.11 8.88 -3.69
C ASP A 76 -12.32 7.64 -3.25
N VAL A 77 -11.38 7.18 -4.08
CA VAL A 77 -10.49 6.06 -3.76
C VAL A 77 -9.54 6.46 -2.64
N LEU A 78 -8.88 7.62 -2.77
CA LEU A 78 -7.95 8.14 -1.76
C LEU A 78 -8.62 8.25 -0.38
N TRP A 79 -9.71 8.99 -0.28
CA TRP A 79 -10.36 9.25 1.00
C TRP A 79 -10.91 7.97 1.64
N ARG A 80 -11.41 7.03 0.84
CA ARG A 80 -11.80 5.71 1.34
C ARG A 80 -10.60 4.93 1.89
N THR A 81 -9.47 4.94 1.19
CA THR A 81 -8.24 4.27 1.66
C THR A 81 -7.73 4.90 2.95
N LEU A 82 -7.72 6.23 3.06
CA LEU A 82 -7.32 6.95 4.28
C LEU A 82 -8.23 6.64 5.47
N GLY A 83 -9.56 6.64 5.26
CA GLY A 83 -10.51 6.29 6.32
C GLY A 83 -10.30 4.87 6.84
N ARG A 84 -10.07 3.90 5.93
CA ARG A 84 -9.80 2.51 6.32
C ARG A 84 -8.48 2.35 7.05
N ALA A 85 -7.43 3.05 6.62
CA ALA A 85 -6.14 3.08 7.31
C ALA A 85 -6.28 3.62 8.73
N HIS A 86 -7.03 4.71 8.90
CA HIS A 86 -7.26 5.32 10.20
C HIS A 86 -8.04 4.41 11.17
N VAL A 87 -9.10 3.74 10.69
CA VAL A 87 -9.86 2.77 11.49
C VAL A 87 -8.98 1.58 11.89
N LEU A 88 -8.16 1.06 10.97
CA LEU A 88 -7.22 -0.02 11.29
C LEU A 88 -6.23 0.40 12.37
N ALA A 89 -5.67 1.60 12.26
CA ALA A 89 -4.69 2.13 13.21
C ALA A 89 -5.28 2.35 14.60
N ALA A 90 -6.52 2.86 14.69
CA ALA A 90 -7.21 3.09 15.96
C ALA A 90 -7.45 1.81 16.78
N SER A 91 -7.43 0.64 16.12
CA SER A 91 -7.58 -0.67 16.77
C SER A 91 -6.26 -1.26 17.31
N GLN A 92 -5.14 -0.66 16.95
CA GLN A 92 -3.80 -1.18 17.24
C GLN A 92 -3.07 -0.28 18.23
N ALA A 93 -2.02 -0.80 18.86
CA ALA A 93 -1.10 0.05 19.61
C ALA A 93 -0.51 1.11 18.64
N ALA A 94 -0.28 2.33 19.15
CA ALA A 94 0.37 3.37 18.37
C ALA A 94 1.67 2.81 17.72
N ASN A 95 1.87 3.08 16.44
CA ASN A 95 3.04 2.66 15.65
C ASN A 95 3.15 1.15 15.34
N SER A 96 2.12 0.33 15.54
CA SER A 96 2.15 -1.09 15.11
C SER A 96 1.40 -1.40 13.81
N SER A 97 0.74 -0.40 13.21
CA SER A 97 -0.06 -0.59 12.00
C SER A 97 0.80 -0.85 10.75
N ARG A 98 0.89 -2.12 10.34
CA ARG A 98 1.57 -2.56 9.11
C ARG A 98 0.59 -2.65 7.94
N LEU A 99 0.17 -1.49 7.43
CA LEU A 99 -0.66 -1.40 6.22
C LEU A 99 0.18 -0.98 5.02
N LEU A 100 0.28 -1.88 4.03
CA LEU A 100 0.82 -1.56 2.70
C LEU A 100 -0.32 -1.12 1.79
N VAL A 101 -0.18 0.04 1.16
CA VAL A 101 -1.13 0.51 0.15
C VAL A 101 -0.50 0.33 -1.23
N MET A 102 -1.06 -0.55 -2.06
CA MET A 102 -0.62 -0.78 -3.43
C MET A 102 -1.61 -0.13 -4.40
N THR A 103 -1.12 0.66 -5.35
CA THR A 103 -1.99 1.35 -6.31
C THR A 103 -1.37 1.45 -7.70
N PRO A 104 -2.16 1.47 -8.79
CA PRO A 104 -1.62 1.72 -10.12
C PRO A 104 -0.93 3.08 -10.28
N ARG A 105 -1.47 4.12 -9.62
CA ARG A 105 -0.89 5.47 -9.61
C ARG A 105 -1.14 6.16 -8.28
N ILE A 106 -0.10 6.76 -7.73
CA ILE A 106 -0.21 7.67 -6.59
C ILE A 106 -0.67 9.06 -7.05
N PRO A 107 -1.24 9.88 -6.14
CA PRO A 107 -1.46 11.30 -6.40
C PRO A 107 -0.16 12.00 -6.85
N ARG A 108 -0.28 13.03 -7.69
CA ARG A 108 0.90 13.81 -8.09
C ARG A 108 1.51 14.51 -6.88
N ALA A 109 2.83 14.53 -6.79
CA ALA A 109 3.56 15.23 -5.73
C ALA A 109 3.07 16.68 -5.58
N GLY A 110 2.83 17.11 -4.35
CA GLY A 110 2.34 18.45 -4.00
C GLY A 110 0.83 18.67 -4.24
N ALA A 111 0.14 17.76 -4.94
CA ALA A 111 -1.32 17.85 -5.09
C ALA A 111 -2.03 17.65 -3.75
N GLU A 112 -3.30 18.06 -3.67
CA GLU A 112 -4.13 17.88 -2.47
C GLU A 112 -4.12 16.43 -1.96
N GLY A 113 -4.25 15.46 -2.87
CA GLY A 113 -4.26 14.05 -2.49
C GLY A 113 -2.91 13.53 -1.98
N ASP A 114 -1.79 14.05 -2.49
CA ASP A 114 -0.45 13.72 -2.00
C ASP A 114 -0.24 14.29 -0.59
N ARG A 115 -0.61 15.56 -0.38
CA ARG A 115 -0.54 16.20 0.94
C ARG A 115 -1.41 15.48 1.98
N ALA A 116 -2.62 15.05 1.60
CA ALA A 116 -3.50 14.30 2.49
C ALA A 116 -2.92 12.92 2.85
N LEU A 117 -2.34 12.21 1.88
CA LEU A 117 -1.69 10.91 2.10
C LEU A 117 -0.46 11.05 2.98
N ARG A 118 0.33 12.11 2.79
CA ARG A 118 1.50 12.39 3.62
C ARG A 118 1.14 12.69 5.07
N ALA A 119 0.02 13.37 5.31
CA ALA A 119 -0.46 13.71 6.65
C ALA A 119 -0.83 12.51 7.53
N VAL A 120 -1.03 11.31 6.96
CA VAL A 120 -1.36 10.08 7.71
C VAL A 120 -0.19 9.11 7.89
N GLY A 121 1.02 9.46 7.43
CA GLY A 121 2.22 8.66 7.63
C GLY A 121 2.46 8.37 9.12
N GLY A 122 2.95 7.17 9.44
CA GLY A 122 3.22 6.73 10.82
C GLY A 122 1.99 6.39 11.66
N ARG A 123 0.79 6.87 11.28
CA ARG A 123 -0.45 6.75 12.06
C ARG A 123 -1.51 5.85 11.41
N GLY A 124 -1.13 5.07 10.41
CA GLY A 124 -2.03 4.08 9.82
C GLY A 124 -1.62 3.51 8.47
N VAL A 125 -0.72 4.18 7.76
CA VAL A 125 -0.10 3.67 6.52
C VAL A 125 1.38 3.46 6.77
N PHE A 126 1.89 2.25 6.49
CA PHE A 126 3.30 1.95 6.58
C PHE A 126 4.04 2.45 5.33
N ASP A 127 3.61 2.03 4.15
CA ASP A 127 4.15 2.52 2.87
C ASP A 127 3.08 2.54 1.77
N VAL A 128 3.33 3.33 0.74
CA VAL A 128 2.52 3.46 -0.47
C VAL A 128 3.37 3.06 -1.67
N LEU A 129 2.89 2.07 -2.41
CA LEU A 129 3.63 1.41 -3.47
C LEU A 129 2.88 1.55 -4.79
N GLU A 130 3.53 2.17 -5.77
CA GLU A 130 3.00 2.20 -7.13
C GLU A 130 3.36 0.90 -7.86
N LEU A 131 2.35 0.14 -8.31
CA LEU A 131 2.50 -1.23 -8.82
C LEU A 131 3.46 -1.40 -10.01
N PHE A 132 3.73 -0.33 -10.75
CA PHE A 132 4.62 -0.35 -11.93
C PHE A 132 5.82 0.59 -11.78
N ASP A 133 6.11 0.98 -10.54
CA ASP A 133 7.36 1.64 -10.20
C ASP A 133 8.37 0.59 -9.71
N PRO A 134 9.46 0.34 -10.46
CA PRO A 134 10.49 -0.60 -10.05
C PRO A 134 11.09 -0.27 -8.68
N MET A 135 11.20 1.02 -8.32
CA MET A 135 11.73 1.43 -7.02
C MET A 135 10.76 1.07 -5.89
N ALA A 136 9.45 1.14 -6.14
CA ALA A 136 8.45 0.66 -5.19
C ALA A 136 8.49 -0.87 -5.04
N MET A 137 8.68 -1.62 -6.12
CA MET A 137 8.78 -3.08 -6.05
C MET A 137 10.04 -3.53 -5.33
N GLU A 138 11.15 -2.82 -5.49
CA GLU A 138 12.38 -3.08 -4.73
C GLU A 138 12.17 -2.83 -3.22
N ARG A 139 11.48 -1.75 -2.83
CA ARG A 139 11.08 -1.56 -1.42
C ARG A 139 10.20 -2.71 -0.90
N LEU A 140 9.23 -3.15 -1.69
CA LEU A 140 8.34 -4.28 -1.34
C LEU A 140 9.15 -5.55 -1.06
N ARG A 141 10.13 -5.87 -1.92
CA ARG A 141 11.04 -7.00 -1.75
C ARG A 141 11.85 -6.90 -0.45
N GLN A 142 12.41 -5.72 -0.18
CA GLN A 142 13.17 -5.50 1.06
C GLN A 142 12.27 -5.61 2.32
N TYR A 143 11.00 -5.25 2.24
CA TYR A 143 10.05 -5.44 3.34
C TYR A 143 9.79 -6.92 3.65
N ALA A 144 9.68 -7.77 2.63
CA ALA A 144 9.58 -9.21 2.83
C ALA A 144 10.87 -9.80 3.41
N GLU A 145 12.04 -9.32 2.96
CA GLU A 145 13.34 -9.85 3.35
C GLU A 145 13.77 -9.46 4.78
N SER A 146 13.45 -8.25 5.23
CA SER A 146 14.01 -7.69 6.47
C SER A 146 12.97 -7.24 7.50
N ALA A 147 11.69 -7.21 7.12
CA ALA A 147 10.57 -6.84 7.98
C ALA A 147 10.83 -5.60 8.87
N PRO A 148 11.30 -4.48 8.30
CA PRO A 148 11.79 -3.35 9.07
C PRO A 148 10.67 -2.71 9.89
N ASP A 149 11.04 -2.05 10.99
CA ASP A 149 10.09 -1.31 11.83
C ASP A 149 9.67 0.03 11.22
N ARG A 150 10.43 0.55 10.26
CA ARG A 150 10.16 1.79 9.54
C ARG A 150 10.18 1.55 8.03
N PRO A 151 9.40 2.32 7.25
CA PRO A 151 9.45 2.21 5.80
C PRO A 151 10.80 2.68 5.26
N ILE A 152 11.19 2.12 4.12
CA ILE A 152 12.37 2.53 3.37
C ILE A 152 12.02 3.81 2.60
N PRO A 153 12.89 4.84 2.58
CA PRO A 153 12.65 6.05 1.80
C PRO A 153 12.32 5.76 0.33
N GLY A 154 11.35 6.49 -0.19
CA GLY A 154 10.82 6.31 -1.53
C GLY A 154 9.57 7.13 -1.75
N PHE A 155 8.41 6.62 -1.29
CA PHE A 155 7.21 7.46 -1.21
C PHE A 155 7.37 8.52 -0.11
N TRP A 156 7.80 8.06 1.07
CA TRP A 156 8.24 8.91 2.17
C TRP A 156 9.65 9.43 1.90
N THR A 157 9.90 10.70 2.15
CA THR A 157 11.27 11.24 2.19
C THR A 157 12.01 10.75 3.43
N VAL A 158 13.34 10.88 3.46
CA VAL A 158 14.14 10.55 4.65
C VAL A 158 13.62 11.33 5.87
N ASP A 159 13.46 12.65 5.73
CA ASP A 159 12.95 13.52 6.79
C ASP A 159 11.55 13.11 7.28
N GLU A 160 10.67 12.66 6.38
CA GLU A 160 9.34 12.17 6.76
C GLU A 160 9.40 10.85 7.49
N VAL A 161 10.28 9.92 7.08
CA VAL A 161 10.49 8.67 7.82
C VAL A 161 10.96 8.97 9.25
N GLU A 162 11.91 9.88 9.41
CA GLU A 162 12.41 10.31 10.72
C GLU A 162 11.34 10.99 11.57
N ALA A 163 10.54 11.89 10.97
CA ALA A 163 9.55 12.68 11.70
C ALA A 163 8.26 11.90 12.05
N LEU A 164 7.82 10.98 11.19
CA LEU A 164 6.51 10.33 11.28
C LEU A 164 6.57 8.92 11.88
N PHE A 165 7.70 8.23 11.75
CA PHE A 165 7.83 6.81 12.15
C PHE A 165 8.84 6.62 13.30
N ALA A 166 9.08 7.67 14.08
CA ALA A 166 9.96 7.67 15.25
C ALA A 166 9.51 6.68 16.34
#